data_AF-A0A834F637-F1
#
_entry.id   AF-A0A834F637-F1
#
_cell.length_a   1.000
_cell.length_b   1.000
_cell.length_c   1.000
_cell.angle_alpha   90.00
_cell.angle_beta   90.00
_cell.angle_gamma   90.00
#
_symmetry.space_group_name_H-M   'P 1'
#
loop_
_entity.id
_entity.type
_entity.pdbx_description
1 polymer ?
#
loop_
_entity_poly.entity_id
_entity_poly.type
_entity_poly.pdbx_seq_one_letter_code
_entity_poly.pdbx_strand_id
1 'polypeptide(L)'
;MLVCQAFPVAAQCTLRTDDNTIMQNGGECLRAYVSVSLEQIAQWRDEQGNSGLWYVMQVINQLLDPRYSEFTAAFVGRLVSALISQAGTELGDQLDQILRAILSKMQQAETPTVMQSLIMVFAHLVHSQLEPLLEFLCSLPGPTGKPALEFVMTEWMSRQHLFYGQYESKVSCVALCKLLQHGLNTDDKRLQDIMVKGEEIFNPDDGIRTRSKSAKNPERWTNIPLLVKIFKLIINELSTVVEANASRFNPTDWSQDSSGMWEEQDDEEGEEDDEEDEGLAGQLLSDLIASNKYDDDYYEDDEEDDPDALKDPIYQIDLQAYLTDFLTQFAQQPCYSMFSSHLNNAERQTLQSIGL
;
A
#
# COMPACT_ATOMS: atom_id res chain seq x y z
N MET A 1 -25.29 -21.55 13.71
CA MET A 1 -26.10 -20.52 13.03
C MET A 1 -25.28 -19.72 12.03
N LEU A 2 -24.13 -19.16 12.41
CA LEU A 2 -23.28 -18.33 11.53
C LEU A 2 -22.96 -18.98 10.17
N VAL A 3 -22.36 -20.17 10.12
CA VAL A 3 -21.99 -20.82 8.85
C VAL A 3 -23.19 -21.31 8.04
N CYS A 4 -24.23 -21.89 8.69
CA CYS A 4 -25.34 -22.49 7.94
C CYS A 4 -26.44 -21.52 7.52
N GLN A 5 -26.53 -20.32 8.13
CA GLN A 5 -27.60 -19.35 7.86
C GLN A 5 -27.06 -17.99 7.43
N ALA A 6 -26.05 -17.44 8.12
CA ALA A 6 -25.58 -16.09 7.83
C ALA A 6 -24.62 -16.06 6.62
N PHE A 7 -23.67 -16.99 6.54
CA PHE A 7 -22.71 -17.05 5.42
C PHE A 7 -23.40 -17.15 4.03
N PRO A 8 -24.39 -18.04 3.80
CA PRO A 8 -25.02 -18.15 2.48
C PRO A 8 -25.81 -16.90 2.11
N VAL A 9 -26.43 -16.24 3.09
CA VAL A 9 -27.16 -14.99 2.90
C VAL A 9 -26.20 -13.86 2.54
N ALA A 10 -25.06 -13.74 3.24
CA ALA A 10 -24.04 -12.75 2.93
C ALA A 10 -23.49 -12.96 1.51
N ALA A 11 -23.05 -14.18 1.18
CA ALA A 11 -22.52 -14.49 -0.15
C ALA A 11 -23.55 -14.24 -1.27
N GLN A 12 -24.80 -14.65 -1.10
CA GLN A 12 -25.85 -14.41 -2.08
C GLN A 12 -26.22 -12.93 -2.21
N CYS A 13 -26.18 -12.18 -1.11
CA CYS A 13 -26.41 -10.73 -1.12
C CYS A 13 -25.33 -10.02 -1.95
N THR A 14 -24.06 -10.36 -1.72
CA THR A 14 -22.92 -9.86 -2.49
C THR A 14 -23.02 -10.22 -3.97
N LEU A 15 -23.39 -11.47 -4.29
CA LEU A 15 -23.49 -11.92 -5.69
C LEU A 15 -24.62 -11.28 -6.49
N ARG A 16 -25.68 -10.82 -5.82
CA ARG A 16 -26.89 -10.30 -6.48
C ARG A 16 -26.99 -8.79 -6.50
N THR A 17 -26.15 -8.11 -5.72
CA THR A 17 -26.18 -6.65 -5.64
C THR A 17 -25.43 -6.02 -6.81
N ASP A 18 -25.76 -4.77 -7.06
CA ASP A 18 -25.15 -3.83 -8.00
C ASP A 18 -24.48 -2.67 -7.23
N ASP A 19 -24.61 -2.64 -5.90
CA ASP A 19 -24.04 -1.61 -5.03
C ASP A 19 -22.61 -1.93 -4.62
N ASN A 20 -21.68 -1.01 -4.93
CA ASN A 20 -20.26 -1.17 -4.63
C ASN A 20 -19.96 -1.36 -3.14
N THR A 21 -20.70 -0.67 -2.26
CA THR A 21 -20.49 -0.72 -0.81
C THR A 21 -20.92 -2.09 -0.25
N ILE A 22 -22.05 -2.61 -0.72
CA ILE A 22 -22.51 -3.96 -0.36
C ILE A 22 -21.53 -5.02 -0.88
N MET A 23 -20.98 -4.82 -2.09
CA MET A 23 -19.96 -5.72 -2.63
C MET A 23 -18.70 -5.74 -1.78
N GLN A 24 -18.16 -4.56 -1.44
CA GLN A 24 -16.96 -4.40 -0.60
C GLN A 24 -17.15 -5.02 0.78
N ASN A 25 -18.22 -4.65 1.49
CA ASN A 25 -18.51 -5.16 2.83
C ASN A 25 -18.82 -6.65 2.82
N GLY A 26 -19.45 -7.14 1.75
CA GLY A 26 -19.65 -8.55 1.50
C GLY A 26 -18.34 -9.32 1.38
N GLY A 27 -17.40 -8.80 0.60
CA GLY A 27 -16.04 -9.34 0.48
C GLY A 27 -15.31 -9.41 1.82
N GLU A 28 -15.32 -8.33 2.59
CA GLU A 28 -14.71 -8.29 3.93
C GLU A 28 -15.40 -9.24 4.92
N CYS A 29 -16.73 -9.37 4.86
CA CYS A 29 -17.46 -10.34 5.66
C CYS A 29 -17.03 -11.77 5.33
N LEU A 30 -16.91 -12.11 4.04
CA LEU A 30 -16.42 -13.41 3.59
C LEU A 30 -14.96 -13.64 3.98
N ARG A 31 -14.12 -12.59 3.97
CA ARG A 31 -12.73 -12.65 4.46
C ARG A 31 -12.71 -13.07 5.92
N ALA A 32 -13.53 -12.45 6.77
CA ALA A 32 -13.61 -12.81 8.18
C ALA A 32 -14.01 -14.28 8.38
N TYR A 33 -14.97 -14.80 7.60
CA TYR A 33 -15.32 -16.23 7.64
C TYR A 33 -14.14 -17.14 7.25
N VAL A 34 -13.41 -16.79 6.19
CA VAL A 34 -12.24 -17.54 5.72
C VAL A 34 -11.11 -17.51 6.75
N SER A 35 -10.80 -16.34 7.30
CA SER A 35 -9.75 -16.14 8.31
C SER A 35 -10.02 -16.94 9.60
N VAL A 36 -11.27 -16.93 10.07
CA VAL A 36 -11.61 -17.53 11.36
C VAL A 36 -11.89 -19.03 11.25
N SER A 37 -12.51 -19.49 10.16
CA SER A 37 -13.02 -20.86 10.08
C SER A 37 -13.10 -21.40 8.64
N LEU A 38 -11.97 -21.38 7.92
CA LEU A 38 -11.89 -21.94 6.57
C LEU A 38 -12.41 -23.38 6.51
N GLU A 39 -12.09 -24.23 7.48
CA GLU A 39 -12.50 -25.64 7.49
C GLU A 39 -14.04 -25.78 7.43
N GLN A 40 -14.78 -24.99 8.23
CA GLN A 40 -16.24 -25.04 8.23
C GLN A 40 -16.82 -24.52 6.91
N ILE A 41 -16.24 -23.46 6.35
CA ILE A 41 -16.64 -22.92 5.03
C ILE A 41 -16.35 -23.94 3.91
N ALA A 42 -15.21 -24.61 3.97
CA ALA A 42 -14.80 -25.63 3.02
C ALA A 42 -15.63 -26.92 3.13
N GLN A 43 -16.19 -27.24 4.30
CA GLN A 43 -17.09 -28.39 4.52
C GLN A 43 -18.56 -28.08 4.23
N TRP A 44 -19.00 -26.83 4.39
CA TRP A 44 -20.38 -26.43 4.11
C TRP A 44 -20.72 -26.62 2.62
N ARG A 45 -21.95 -27.07 2.34
CA ARG A 45 -22.47 -27.30 1.00
C ARG A 45 -23.89 -26.75 0.90
N ASP A 46 -24.26 -26.17 -0.24
CA ASP A 46 -25.65 -25.85 -0.56
C ASP A 46 -26.43 -27.08 -1.07
N GLU A 47 -27.71 -26.89 -1.37
CA GLU A 47 -28.60 -27.94 -1.92
C GLU A 47 -28.16 -28.45 -3.30
N GLN A 48 -27.37 -27.66 -4.04
CA GLN A 48 -26.83 -28.01 -5.36
C GLN A 48 -25.44 -28.67 -5.25
N GLY A 49 -24.86 -28.76 -4.05
CA GLY A 49 -23.55 -29.34 -3.79
C GLY A 49 -22.37 -28.37 -3.94
N ASN A 50 -22.62 -27.06 -4.11
CA ASN A 50 -21.55 -26.06 -4.14
C ASN A 50 -21.01 -25.82 -2.73
N SER A 51 -19.69 -25.75 -2.60
CA SER A 51 -19.03 -25.50 -1.31
C SER A 51 -19.04 -24.03 -0.92
N GLY A 52 -18.78 -23.72 0.35
CA GLY A 52 -18.63 -22.32 0.78
C GLY A 52 -17.44 -21.66 0.08
N LEU A 53 -16.36 -22.41 -0.14
CA LEU A 53 -15.22 -21.95 -0.92
C LEU A 53 -15.61 -21.61 -2.37
N TRP A 54 -16.52 -22.37 -2.99
CA TRP A 54 -17.06 -22.03 -4.31
C TRP A 54 -17.73 -20.65 -4.31
N TYR A 55 -18.53 -20.33 -3.28
CA TYR A 55 -19.15 -19.01 -3.15
C TYR A 55 -18.12 -17.90 -2.94
N VAL A 56 -17.08 -18.14 -2.13
CA VAL A 56 -15.97 -17.19 -1.97
C VAL A 56 -15.31 -16.91 -3.32
N MET A 57 -15.05 -17.95 -4.12
CA MET A 57 -14.49 -17.80 -5.47
C MET A 57 -15.41 -17.04 -6.41
N GLN A 58 -16.73 -17.28 -6.37
CA GLN A 58 -17.68 -16.50 -7.18
C GLN A 58 -17.65 -15.02 -6.80
N VAL A 59 -17.59 -14.69 -5.51
CA VAL A 59 -17.50 -13.31 -5.04
C VAL A 59 -16.17 -12.68 -5.48
N ILE A 60 -15.03 -13.35 -5.31
CA ILE A 60 -13.73 -12.86 -5.79
C ILE A 60 -13.78 -12.57 -7.29
N ASN A 61 -14.34 -13.49 -8.08
CA ASN A 61 -14.47 -13.31 -9.53
C ASN A 61 -15.35 -12.11 -9.89
N GLN A 62 -16.43 -11.85 -9.15
CA GLN A 62 -17.28 -10.68 -9.36
C GLN A 62 -16.58 -9.37 -8.97
N LEU A 63 -15.90 -9.36 -7.82
CA LEU A 63 -15.17 -8.17 -7.35
C LEU A 63 -14.02 -7.79 -8.28
N LEU A 64 -13.37 -8.78 -8.90
CA LEU A 64 -12.28 -8.60 -9.87
C LEU A 64 -12.77 -8.47 -11.32
N ASP A 65 -14.07 -8.53 -11.56
CA ASP A 65 -14.59 -8.48 -12.93
C ASP A 65 -14.39 -7.07 -13.53
N PRO A 66 -13.67 -6.96 -14.66
CA PRO A 66 -13.39 -5.69 -15.33
C PRO A 66 -14.62 -5.02 -15.97
N ARG A 67 -15.81 -5.63 -15.88
CA ARG A 67 -17.07 -5.01 -16.30
C ARG A 67 -17.71 -4.15 -15.22
N TYR A 68 -17.37 -4.40 -13.96
CA TYR A 68 -17.84 -3.61 -12.83
C TYR A 68 -16.88 -2.47 -12.51
N SER A 69 -17.36 -1.52 -11.70
CA SER A 69 -16.57 -0.40 -11.19
C SER A 69 -15.22 -0.85 -10.63
N GLU A 70 -14.15 -0.08 -10.80
CA GLU A 70 -12.85 -0.41 -10.18
C GLU A 70 -12.95 -0.52 -8.65
N PHE A 71 -13.87 0.24 -8.03
CA PHE A 71 -14.04 0.29 -6.59
C PHE A 71 -14.53 -1.03 -5.99
N THR A 72 -15.09 -1.96 -6.79
CA THR A 72 -15.41 -3.31 -6.28
C THR A 72 -14.16 -4.04 -5.78
N ALA A 73 -12.97 -3.68 -6.27
CA ALA A 73 -11.70 -4.27 -5.88
C ALA A 73 -10.98 -3.52 -4.73
N ALA A 74 -11.60 -2.52 -4.10
CA ALA A 74 -10.96 -1.70 -3.06
C ALA A 74 -10.37 -2.51 -1.90
N PHE A 75 -11.00 -3.64 -1.52
CA PHE A 75 -10.55 -4.49 -0.41
C PHE A 75 -10.33 -5.96 -0.80
N VAL A 76 -10.53 -6.32 -2.08
CA VAL A 76 -10.45 -7.72 -2.53
C VAL A 76 -9.06 -8.33 -2.30
N GLY A 77 -8.01 -7.51 -2.27
CA GLY A 77 -6.66 -7.96 -1.98
C GLY A 77 -6.52 -8.62 -0.61
N ARG A 78 -7.23 -8.11 0.40
CA ARG A 78 -7.25 -8.68 1.76
C ARG A 78 -7.95 -10.05 1.77
N LEU A 79 -9.10 -10.16 1.11
CA LEU A 79 -9.81 -11.44 0.95
C LEU A 79 -8.95 -12.49 0.25
N VAL A 80 -8.31 -12.13 -0.86
CA VAL A 80 -7.44 -13.05 -1.62
C VAL A 80 -6.23 -13.45 -0.78
N SER A 81 -5.59 -12.51 -0.08
CA SER A 81 -4.43 -12.80 0.77
C SER A 81 -4.78 -13.72 1.94
N ALA A 82 -5.91 -13.48 2.61
CA ALA A 82 -6.43 -14.35 3.66
C ALA A 82 -6.72 -15.75 3.12
N LEU A 83 -7.31 -15.84 1.92
CA LEU A 83 -7.60 -17.12 1.29
C LEU A 83 -6.32 -17.90 0.95
N ILE A 84 -5.30 -17.24 0.39
CA ILE A 84 -3.99 -17.85 0.11
C ILE A 84 -3.32 -18.33 1.40
N SER A 85 -3.36 -17.52 2.45
CA SER A 85 -2.76 -17.83 3.75
C SER A 85 -3.40 -19.06 4.41
N GLN A 86 -4.74 -19.16 4.35
CA GLN A 86 -5.49 -20.23 5.02
C GLN A 86 -5.61 -21.51 4.19
N ALA A 87 -5.88 -21.40 2.88
CA ALA A 87 -6.09 -22.57 2.02
C ALA A 87 -4.77 -23.16 1.47
N GLY A 88 -3.68 -22.38 1.49
CA GLY A 88 -2.35 -22.83 1.10
C GLY A 88 -2.34 -23.47 -0.29
N THR A 89 -1.83 -24.71 -0.38
CA THR A 89 -1.70 -25.45 -1.65
C THR A 89 -3.03 -25.98 -2.20
N GLU A 90 -4.12 -25.96 -1.43
CA GLU A 90 -5.42 -26.49 -1.88
C GLU A 90 -6.09 -25.62 -2.96
N LEU A 91 -5.65 -24.37 -3.10
CA LEU A 91 -6.12 -23.47 -4.16
C LEU A 91 -5.70 -23.94 -5.56
N GLY A 92 -4.48 -24.46 -5.73
CA GLY A 92 -3.95 -24.93 -7.01
C GLY A 92 -4.31 -24.00 -8.19
N ASP A 93 -4.98 -24.56 -9.20
CA ASP A 93 -5.44 -23.87 -10.42
C ASP A 93 -6.36 -22.66 -10.16
N GLN A 94 -7.03 -22.58 -9.01
CA GLN A 94 -7.87 -21.44 -8.65
C GLN A 94 -7.03 -20.19 -8.38
N LEU A 95 -5.82 -20.35 -7.84
CA LEU A 95 -4.91 -19.23 -7.61
C LEU A 95 -4.54 -18.56 -8.93
N ASP A 96 -4.14 -19.35 -9.93
CA ASP A 96 -3.81 -18.84 -11.27
C ASP A 96 -4.98 -18.06 -11.90
N GLN A 97 -6.21 -18.51 -11.69
CA GLN A 97 -7.41 -17.81 -12.18
C GLN A 97 -7.60 -16.47 -11.46
N ILE A 98 -7.42 -16.43 -10.14
CA ILE A 98 -7.50 -15.19 -9.35
C ILE A 98 -6.42 -14.21 -9.81
N LEU A 99 -5.17 -14.65 -9.95
CA LEU A 99 -4.07 -13.77 -10.35
C LEU A 99 -4.29 -13.20 -11.76
N ARG A 100 -4.85 -13.98 -12.69
CA ARG A 100 -5.26 -13.48 -14.02
C ARG A 100 -6.37 -12.43 -13.92
N ALA A 101 -7.36 -12.65 -13.04
CA ALA A 101 -8.44 -11.68 -12.82
C ALA A 101 -7.90 -10.37 -12.19
N ILE A 102 -6.97 -10.46 -11.23
CA ILE A 102 -6.25 -9.32 -10.66
C ILE A 102 -5.50 -8.54 -11.76
N LEU A 103 -4.71 -9.23 -12.59
CA LEU A 103 -4.01 -8.59 -13.71
C LEU A 103 -4.97 -7.89 -14.67
N SER A 104 -6.13 -8.48 -14.95
CA SER A 104 -7.16 -7.87 -15.79
C SER A 104 -7.79 -6.64 -15.14
N LYS A 105 -8.03 -6.66 -13.82
CA LYS A 105 -8.62 -5.53 -13.08
C LYS A 105 -7.62 -4.38 -12.94
N MET A 106 -6.34 -4.68 -12.70
CA MET A 106 -5.26 -3.68 -12.65
C MET A 106 -5.11 -2.89 -13.95
N GLN A 107 -5.44 -3.47 -15.12
CA GLN A 107 -5.37 -2.75 -16.39
C GLN A 107 -6.39 -1.62 -16.52
N GLN A 108 -7.47 -1.66 -15.74
CA GLN A 108 -8.53 -0.66 -15.76
C GLN A 108 -8.52 0.26 -14.54
N ALA A 109 -7.90 -0.18 -13.46
CA ALA A 109 -7.86 0.57 -12.22
C ALA A 109 -6.90 1.76 -12.33
N GLU A 110 -7.40 2.95 -12.04
CA GLU A 110 -6.62 4.19 -12.00
C GLU A 110 -6.47 4.68 -10.55
N THR A 111 -7.43 4.35 -9.68
CA THR A 111 -7.44 4.79 -8.29
C THR A 111 -6.29 4.14 -7.49
N PRO A 112 -5.43 4.93 -6.79
CA PRO A 112 -4.30 4.40 -6.03
C PRO A 112 -4.67 3.36 -4.97
N THR A 113 -5.77 3.55 -4.25
CA THR A 113 -6.23 2.63 -3.20
C THR A 113 -6.59 1.24 -3.77
N VAL A 114 -7.28 1.22 -4.91
CA VAL A 114 -7.62 -0.03 -5.62
C VAL A 114 -6.35 -0.70 -6.14
N MET A 115 -5.44 0.06 -6.73
CA MET A 115 -4.16 -0.46 -7.21
C MET A 115 -3.31 -1.03 -6.08
N GLN A 116 -3.23 -0.36 -4.93
CA GLN A 116 -2.55 -0.87 -3.74
C GLN A 116 -3.16 -2.22 -3.32
N SER A 117 -4.48 -2.30 -3.14
CA SER A 117 -5.18 -3.55 -2.78
C SER A 117 -4.80 -4.71 -3.72
N LEU A 118 -4.80 -4.48 -5.03
CA LEU A 118 -4.46 -5.50 -6.04
C LEU A 118 -2.97 -5.87 -6.01
N ILE A 119 -2.06 -4.89 -5.94
CA ILE A 119 -0.61 -5.10 -5.92
C ILE A 119 -0.19 -5.86 -4.65
N MET A 120 -0.84 -5.57 -3.52
CA MET A 120 -0.53 -6.20 -2.25
C MET A 120 -0.70 -7.72 -2.29
N VAL A 121 -1.55 -8.28 -3.14
CA VAL A 121 -1.64 -9.75 -3.32
C VAL A 121 -0.31 -10.33 -3.80
N PHE A 122 0.33 -9.67 -4.78
CA PHE A 122 1.65 -10.10 -5.26
C PHE A 122 2.74 -9.86 -4.21
N ALA A 123 2.65 -8.76 -3.45
CA ALA A 123 3.56 -8.49 -2.34
C ALA A 123 3.52 -9.63 -1.31
N HIS A 124 2.34 -10.06 -0.86
CA HIS A 124 2.19 -11.20 0.05
C HIS A 124 2.75 -12.51 -0.56
N LEU A 125 2.51 -12.77 -1.85
CA LEU A 125 3.05 -13.95 -2.53
C LEU A 125 4.58 -13.96 -2.64
N VAL A 126 5.25 -12.81 -2.69
CA VAL A 126 6.72 -12.74 -2.62
C VAL A 126 7.25 -13.34 -1.32
N HIS A 127 6.50 -13.27 -0.21
CA HIS A 127 6.96 -13.83 1.06
C HIS A 127 6.83 -15.35 1.15
N SER A 128 5.84 -15.93 0.47
CA SER A 128 5.48 -17.35 0.60
C SER A 128 5.89 -18.19 -0.61
N GLN A 129 5.80 -17.63 -1.83
CA GLN A 129 5.92 -18.36 -3.10
C GLN A 129 6.62 -17.50 -4.17
N LEU A 130 7.77 -16.89 -3.84
CA LEU A 130 8.51 -16.00 -4.75
C LEU A 130 8.81 -16.65 -6.12
N GLU A 131 9.45 -17.82 -6.15
CA GLU A 131 9.85 -18.44 -7.42
C GLU A 131 8.64 -18.87 -8.27
N PRO A 132 7.62 -19.59 -7.73
CA PRO A 132 6.40 -19.87 -8.47
C PRO A 132 5.69 -18.61 -8.99
N LEU A 133 5.68 -17.52 -8.22
CA LEU A 133 5.10 -16.25 -8.65
C LEU A 133 5.83 -15.68 -9.87
N LEU A 134 7.16 -15.66 -9.86
CA LEU A 134 7.96 -15.17 -10.98
C LEU A 134 7.76 -16.03 -12.23
N GLU A 135 7.74 -17.37 -12.07
CA GLU A 135 7.43 -18.30 -13.17
C GLU A 135 6.04 -18.04 -13.76
N PHE A 136 5.03 -17.93 -12.91
CA PHE A 136 3.65 -17.64 -13.31
C PHE A 136 3.56 -16.31 -14.09
N LEU A 137 4.06 -15.21 -13.53
CA LEU A 137 4.00 -13.89 -14.15
C LEU A 137 4.80 -13.80 -15.46
N CYS A 138 5.86 -14.60 -15.62
CA CYS A 138 6.60 -14.69 -16.87
C CYS A 138 5.91 -15.56 -17.92
N SER A 139 5.10 -16.54 -17.51
CA SER A 139 4.36 -17.42 -18.43
C SER A 139 3.21 -16.71 -19.16
N LEU A 140 2.79 -15.55 -18.67
CA LEU A 140 1.63 -14.81 -19.18
C LEU A 140 2.03 -13.56 -19.96
N PRO A 141 1.35 -13.26 -21.08
CA PRO A 141 1.46 -11.95 -21.71
C PRO A 141 0.72 -10.91 -20.87
N GLY A 142 1.39 -9.80 -20.57
CA GLY A 142 0.80 -8.57 -20.05
C GLY A 142 0.08 -7.76 -21.14
N PRO A 143 -0.54 -6.62 -20.77
CA PRO A 143 -1.33 -5.78 -21.69
C PRO A 143 -0.54 -5.24 -22.88
N THR A 144 0.79 -5.13 -22.74
CA THR A 144 1.70 -4.58 -23.76
C THR A 144 2.35 -5.67 -24.63
N GLY A 145 1.97 -6.94 -24.44
CA GLY A 145 2.57 -8.10 -25.13
C GLY A 145 3.91 -8.57 -24.55
N LYS A 146 4.46 -7.84 -23.57
CA LYS A 146 5.60 -8.26 -22.75
C LYS A 146 5.13 -9.15 -21.58
N PRO A 147 6.03 -9.86 -20.86
CA PRO A 147 5.61 -10.67 -19.72
C PRO A 147 4.82 -9.88 -18.68
N ALA A 148 3.80 -10.51 -18.06
CA ALA A 148 2.97 -9.86 -17.04
C ALA A 148 3.80 -9.38 -15.83
N LEU A 149 4.95 -10.02 -15.56
CA LEU A 149 5.92 -9.55 -14.57
C LEU A 149 6.32 -8.10 -14.79
N GLU A 150 6.63 -7.69 -16.03
CA GLU A 150 7.01 -6.31 -16.33
C GLU A 150 5.86 -5.34 -16.04
N PHE A 151 4.62 -5.73 -16.33
CA PHE A 151 3.44 -4.93 -16.03
C PHE A 151 3.28 -4.74 -14.51
N VAL A 152 3.26 -5.83 -13.74
CA VAL A 152 3.12 -5.76 -12.27
C VAL A 152 4.23 -4.91 -11.65
N MET A 153 5.49 -5.14 -12.04
CA MET A 153 6.60 -4.38 -11.50
C MET A 153 6.54 -2.90 -11.91
N THR A 154 6.12 -2.57 -13.13
CA THR A 154 5.98 -1.17 -13.56
C THR A 154 4.89 -0.44 -12.77
N GLU A 155 3.73 -1.07 -12.59
CA GLU A 155 2.63 -0.48 -11.82
C GLU A 155 2.97 -0.35 -10.33
N TRP A 156 3.67 -1.34 -9.76
CA TRP A 156 4.12 -1.30 -8.38
C TRP A 156 5.20 -0.23 -8.16
N MET A 157 6.28 -0.22 -8.95
CA MET A 157 7.39 0.72 -8.77
C MET A 157 6.97 2.19 -8.94
N SER A 158 5.92 2.44 -9.72
CA SER A 158 5.38 3.80 -9.91
C SER A 158 4.47 4.28 -8.78
N ARG A 159 3.97 3.37 -7.91
CA ARG A 159 3.01 3.70 -6.85
C ARG A 159 3.46 3.33 -5.44
N GLN A 160 4.59 2.64 -5.27
CA GLN A 160 5.10 2.23 -3.95
C GLN A 160 5.12 3.37 -2.93
N HIS A 161 5.60 4.55 -3.33
CA HIS A 161 5.69 5.74 -2.47
C HIS A 161 4.33 6.37 -2.09
N LEU A 162 3.23 5.87 -2.68
CA LEU A 162 1.86 6.30 -2.40
C LEU A 162 1.11 5.28 -1.52
N PHE A 163 1.75 4.16 -1.18
CA PHE A 163 1.11 3.17 -0.32
C PHE A 163 0.98 3.72 1.11
N TYR A 164 -0.14 3.37 1.75
CA TYR A 164 -0.45 3.76 3.12
C TYR A 164 -0.89 2.55 3.94
N GLY A 165 -0.85 2.69 5.27
CA GLY A 165 -1.07 1.62 6.23
C GLY A 165 0.26 1.05 6.73
N GLN A 166 0.44 1.01 8.05
CA GLN A 166 1.71 0.57 8.65
C GLN A 166 2.03 -0.88 8.27
N TYR A 167 1.04 -1.77 8.29
CA TYR A 167 1.22 -3.17 7.92
C TYR A 167 1.51 -3.33 6.42
N GLU A 168 0.72 -2.69 5.55
CA GLU A 168 0.91 -2.77 4.10
C GLU A 168 2.28 -2.24 3.67
N SER A 169 2.75 -1.14 4.26
CA SER A 169 4.09 -0.59 4.01
C SER A 169 5.19 -1.58 4.40
N LYS A 170 5.09 -2.23 5.57
CA LYS A 170 6.04 -3.27 6.00
C LYS A 170 6.08 -4.45 5.03
N VAL A 171 4.92 -5.02 4.70
CA VAL A 171 4.82 -6.16 3.77
C VAL A 171 5.41 -5.78 2.41
N SER A 172 4.99 -4.66 1.84
CA SER A 172 5.47 -4.23 0.53
C SER A 172 6.98 -3.98 0.53
N CYS A 173 7.50 -3.24 1.53
CA CYS A 173 8.92 -2.91 1.57
C CYS A 173 9.82 -4.13 1.80
N VAL A 174 9.42 -5.05 2.68
CA VAL A 174 10.16 -6.30 2.90
C VAL A 174 10.09 -7.19 1.65
N ALA A 175 8.96 -7.23 0.92
CA ALA A 175 8.86 -7.91 -0.36
C ALA A 175 9.84 -7.33 -1.40
N LEU A 176 9.95 -6.01 -1.49
CA LEU A 176 10.92 -5.32 -2.35
C LEU A 176 12.37 -5.68 -2.00
N CYS A 177 12.70 -5.75 -0.70
CA CYS A 177 14.02 -6.20 -0.25
C CYS A 177 14.31 -7.64 -0.70
N LYS A 178 13.34 -8.56 -0.57
CA LYS A 178 13.46 -9.95 -1.04
C LYS A 178 13.63 -10.04 -2.56
N LEU A 179 12.87 -9.26 -3.34
CA LEU A 179 12.99 -9.22 -4.79
C LEU A 179 14.38 -8.72 -5.23
N LEU A 180 14.90 -7.67 -4.58
CA LEU A 180 16.24 -7.16 -4.86
C LEU A 180 17.31 -8.20 -4.53
N GLN A 181 17.23 -8.81 -3.35
CA GLN A 181 18.18 -9.84 -2.92
C GLN A 181 18.14 -11.07 -3.83
N HIS A 182 16.95 -11.54 -4.21
CA HIS A 182 16.76 -12.67 -5.13
C HIS A 182 17.37 -12.36 -6.49
N GLY A 183 16.96 -11.24 -7.12
CA GLY A 183 17.42 -10.87 -8.46
C GLY A 183 18.94 -10.71 -8.59
N LEU A 184 19.62 -10.41 -7.50
CA LEU A 184 21.08 -10.30 -7.45
C LEU A 184 21.76 -11.62 -7.11
N ASN A 185 21.28 -12.36 -6.11
CA ASN A 185 21.91 -13.60 -5.67
C ASN A 185 21.79 -14.72 -6.69
N THR A 186 20.70 -14.75 -7.47
CA THR A 186 20.43 -15.80 -8.47
C THR A 186 20.74 -15.35 -9.90
N ASP A 187 21.18 -14.10 -10.10
CA ASP A 187 21.35 -13.47 -11.41
C ASP A 187 20.10 -13.55 -12.30
N ASP A 188 18.92 -13.36 -11.70
CA ASP A 188 17.62 -13.57 -12.36
C ASP A 188 17.34 -12.53 -13.46
N LYS A 189 17.56 -12.93 -14.72
CA LYS A 189 17.32 -12.08 -15.89
C LYS A 189 15.88 -11.62 -16.04
N ARG A 190 14.90 -12.39 -15.50
CA ARG A 190 13.48 -11.98 -15.53
C ARG A 190 13.27 -10.65 -14.80
N LEU A 191 14.07 -10.36 -13.77
CA LEU A 191 14.03 -9.11 -13.01
C LEU A 191 15.04 -8.08 -13.52
N GLN A 192 16.26 -8.51 -13.86
CA GLN A 192 17.33 -7.60 -14.27
C GLN A 192 17.07 -6.90 -15.61
N ASP A 193 16.40 -7.58 -16.54
CA ASP A 193 16.16 -7.04 -17.90
C ASP A 193 14.97 -6.08 -17.95
N ILE A 194 14.20 -5.95 -16.86
CA ILE A 194 13.07 -5.03 -16.77
C ILE A 194 13.58 -3.60 -16.57
N MET A 195 13.05 -2.67 -17.37
CA MET A 195 13.31 -1.24 -17.28
C MET A 195 12.03 -0.51 -16.87
N VAL A 196 12.14 0.39 -15.90
CA VAL A 196 11.00 1.15 -15.36
C VAL A 196 11.32 2.65 -15.27
N LYS A 197 10.25 3.46 -15.13
CA LYS A 197 10.38 4.89 -14.91
C LYS A 197 11.15 5.16 -13.61
N GLY A 198 12.21 5.96 -13.71
CA GLY A 198 13.04 6.37 -12.59
C GLY A 198 12.53 7.64 -11.93
N GLU A 199 13.20 8.74 -12.22
CA GLU A 199 12.98 10.08 -11.67
C GLU A 199 12.55 11.05 -12.77
N GLU A 200 11.79 12.06 -12.39
CA GLU A 200 11.45 13.15 -13.30
C GLU A 200 12.67 14.04 -13.53
N ILE A 201 12.95 14.36 -14.78
CA ILE A 201 14.04 15.24 -15.19
C ILE A 201 13.52 16.68 -15.16
N PHE A 202 13.90 17.42 -14.13
CA PHE A 202 13.59 18.85 -14.01
C PHE A 202 14.60 19.70 -14.78
N ASN A 203 14.11 20.71 -15.48
CA ASN A 203 14.96 21.75 -16.03
C ASN A 203 15.03 22.91 -15.01
N PRO A 204 16.20 23.25 -14.45
CA PRO A 204 16.31 24.25 -13.38
C PRO A 204 15.83 25.66 -13.80
N ASP A 205 15.74 25.94 -15.11
CA ASP A 205 15.20 27.19 -15.64
C ASP A 205 13.65 27.23 -15.65
N ASP A 206 12.99 26.08 -15.49
CA ASP A 206 11.54 26.02 -15.35
C ASP A 206 11.17 26.35 -13.90
N GLY A 207 10.85 27.62 -13.63
CA GLY A 207 10.13 28.01 -12.40
C GLY A 207 8.77 27.29 -12.28
N ILE A 208 7.99 27.56 -11.22
CA ILE A 208 6.74 26.85 -10.85
C ILE A 208 6.00 26.24 -12.06
N ARG A 209 5.89 24.92 -12.05
CA ARG A 209 5.30 24.15 -13.14
C ARG A 209 3.81 23.95 -12.91
N THR A 210 3.00 24.63 -13.72
CA THR A 210 1.55 24.49 -13.71
C THR A 210 1.08 23.44 -14.72
N ARG A 211 -0.15 22.93 -14.57
CA ARG A 211 -0.74 21.94 -15.49
C ARG A 211 -0.65 22.36 -16.97
N SER A 212 -0.80 23.66 -17.26
CA SER A 212 -0.69 24.21 -18.62
C SER A 212 0.74 24.22 -19.16
N LYS A 213 1.77 24.38 -18.30
CA LYS A 213 3.18 24.28 -18.68
C LYS A 213 3.58 22.82 -18.95
N SER A 214 3.13 21.87 -18.13
CA SER A 214 3.37 20.42 -18.37
C SER A 214 2.70 19.91 -19.64
N ALA A 215 1.54 20.46 -20.04
CA ALA A 215 0.93 20.11 -21.33
C ALA A 215 1.76 20.59 -22.54
N LYS A 216 2.50 21.71 -22.38
CA LYS A 216 3.30 22.32 -23.45
C LYS A 216 4.72 21.74 -23.52
N ASN A 217 5.29 21.40 -22.37
CA ASN A 217 6.54 20.66 -22.21
C ASN A 217 6.24 19.39 -21.38
N PRO A 218 6.00 18.24 -22.04
CA PRO A 218 5.67 17.01 -21.33
C PRO A 218 6.79 16.55 -20.40
N GLU A 219 6.40 15.92 -19.30
CA GLU A 219 7.29 15.39 -18.28
C GLU A 219 8.24 14.35 -18.88
N ARG A 220 9.52 14.53 -18.62
CA ARG A 220 10.56 13.60 -19.06
C ARG A 220 11.00 12.81 -17.85
N TRP A 221 10.97 11.50 -17.98
CA TRP A 221 11.36 10.58 -16.93
C TRP A 221 12.62 9.85 -17.35
N THR A 222 13.52 9.59 -16.41
CA THR A 222 14.62 8.65 -16.64
C THR A 222 14.05 7.24 -16.77
N ASN A 223 14.77 6.37 -17.48
CA ASN A 223 14.44 4.95 -17.58
C ASN A 223 15.61 4.17 -16.99
N ILE A 224 15.36 3.41 -15.92
CA ILE A 224 16.39 2.73 -15.13
C ILE A 224 16.06 1.25 -14.93
N PRO A 225 17.07 0.39 -14.65
CA PRO A 225 16.81 -1.00 -14.34
C PRO A 225 15.90 -1.16 -13.13
N LEU A 226 15.04 -2.17 -13.16
CA LEU A 226 14.07 -2.46 -12.09
C LEU A 226 14.74 -2.54 -10.72
N LEU A 227 15.81 -3.31 -10.60
CA LEU A 227 16.52 -3.50 -9.33
C LEU A 227 17.04 -2.17 -8.76
N VAL A 228 17.48 -1.25 -9.63
CA VAL A 228 17.91 0.09 -9.20
C VAL A 228 16.72 0.90 -8.69
N LYS A 229 15.56 0.83 -9.34
CA LYS A 229 14.34 1.49 -8.85
C LYS A 229 13.88 0.92 -7.51
N ILE A 230 13.92 -0.40 -7.34
CA ILE A 230 13.62 -1.07 -6.08
C ILE A 230 14.54 -0.55 -4.97
N PHE A 231 15.85 -0.51 -5.23
CA PHE A 231 16.83 0.01 -4.28
C PHE A 231 16.52 1.46 -3.85
N LYS A 232 16.19 2.35 -4.80
CA LYS A 232 15.78 3.73 -4.50
C LYS A 232 14.52 3.81 -3.65
N LEU A 233 13.52 2.97 -3.92
CA LEU A 233 12.28 2.92 -3.14
C LEU A 233 12.50 2.42 -1.71
N ILE A 234 13.41 1.47 -1.51
CA ILE A 234 13.82 1.00 -0.17
C ILE A 234 14.47 2.15 0.62
N ILE A 235 15.32 2.96 -0.01
CA ILE A 235 15.92 4.14 0.64
C ILE A 235 14.85 5.18 0.98
N ASN A 236 13.92 5.43 0.07
CA ASN A 236 12.81 6.35 0.32
C ASN A 236 11.99 5.91 1.53
N GLU A 237 11.65 4.62 1.62
CA GLU A 237 10.92 4.07 2.77
C GLU A 237 11.71 4.25 4.08
N LEU A 238 13.03 3.99 4.07
CA LEU A 238 13.85 4.24 5.24
C LEU A 238 13.79 5.72 5.66
N SER A 239 13.84 6.67 4.72
CA SER A 239 13.70 8.10 5.01
C SER A 239 12.37 8.39 5.68
N THR A 240 11.27 7.90 5.12
CA THR A 240 9.91 8.08 5.65
C THR A 240 9.77 7.50 7.05
N VAL A 241 10.30 6.30 7.30
CA VAL A 241 10.23 5.66 8.62
C VAL A 241 11.09 6.40 9.65
N VAL A 242 12.28 6.87 9.28
CA VAL A 242 13.15 7.67 10.16
C VAL A 242 12.47 8.98 10.53
N GLU A 243 11.86 9.67 9.57
CA GLU A 243 11.11 10.91 9.80
C GLU A 243 9.91 10.67 10.72
N ALA A 244 9.12 9.62 10.47
CA ALA A 244 7.96 9.25 11.29
C ALA A 244 8.35 8.85 12.73
N ASN A 245 9.48 8.17 12.92
CA ASN A 245 9.97 7.84 14.25
C ASN A 245 10.51 9.09 14.97
N ALA A 246 11.23 9.97 14.27
CA ALA A 246 11.77 11.19 14.86
C ALA A 246 10.66 12.13 15.36
N SER A 247 9.52 12.25 14.65
CA SER A 247 8.36 13.01 15.10
C SER A 247 7.70 12.40 16.34
N ARG A 248 7.62 11.07 16.45
CA ARG A 248 7.10 10.36 17.63
C ARG A 248 7.96 10.52 18.89
N PHE A 249 9.29 10.58 18.74
CA PHE A 249 10.22 10.74 19.88
C PHE A 249 10.40 12.19 20.35
N ASN A 250 9.96 13.18 19.56
CA ASN A 250 10.08 14.60 19.89
C ASN A 250 8.72 15.37 19.83
N PRO A 251 7.67 14.93 20.55
CA PRO A 251 6.36 15.60 20.54
C PRO A 251 6.38 16.98 21.20
N THR A 252 7.46 17.32 21.90
CA THR A 252 7.62 18.55 22.69
C THR A 252 7.92 19.82 21.89
N ASP A 253 8.17 19.74 20.58
CA ASP A 253 8.47 20.93 19.75
C ASP A 253 7.23 21.55 19.07
N TRP A 254 6.05 20.93 19.23
CA TRP A 254 4.77 21.44 18.70
C TRP A 254 3.76 21.84 19.78
N SER A 255 4.12 21.73 21.07
CA SER A 255 3.20 21.94 22.20
C SER A 255 3.76 22.84 23.31
N GLN A 256 4.57 23.84 22.96
CA GLN A 256 5.13 24.76 23.95
C GLN A 256 5.13 26.23 23.52
N ASP A 257 3.99 26.76 23.05
CA ASP A 257 3.67 28.20 23.24
C ASP A 257 2.17 28.57 23.13
N SER A 258 1.26 27.73 23.63
CA SER A 258 -0.14 28.17 23.82
C SER A 258 -0.87 27.37 24.91
N SER A 259 -0.22 27.21 26.05
CA SER A 259 -0.84 26.73 27.30
C SER A 259 -0.61 27.76 28.40
N GLY A 260 -1.08 28.99 28.15
CA GLY A 260 -1.06 30.07 29.12
C GLY A 260 -2.43 30.72 29.21
N MET A 261 -3.13 30.43 30.31
CA MET A 261 -4.22 31.22 30.90
C MET A 261 -5.64 30.91 30.41
N TRP A 262 -6.22 29.83 30.93
CA TRP A 262 -7.62 29.84 31.37
C TRP A 262 -7.65 29.22 32.78
N GLU A 263 -7.36 30.04 33.79
CA GLU A 263 -7.77 29.72 35.15
C GLU A 263 -9.31 29.82 35.17
N GLU A 264 -9.97 28.70 35.43
CA GLU A 264 -11.38 28.67 35.83
C GLU A 264 -11.54 29.53 37.08
N GLN A 265 -12.22 30.66 36.93
CA GLN A 265 -12.75 31.42 38.05
C GLN A 265 -14.26 31.56 37.85
N ASP A 266 -14.98 30.73 38.60
CA ASP A 266 -16.39 30.92 38.93
C ASP A 266 -16.58 32.29 39.60
N ASP A 267 -17.52 33.08 39.08
CA ASP A 267 -18.65 33.70 39.80
C ASP A 267 -19.07 35.09 39.27
N GLU A 268 -20.38 35.21 39.09
CA GLU A 268 -21.28 36.37 39.21
C GLU A 268 -21.34 37.49 38.13
N GLU A 269 -22.50 37.50 37.47
CA GLU A 269 -23.38 38.61 37.05
C GLU A 269 -22.80 40.03 36.77
N GLY A 270 -23.05 40.55 35.56
CA GLY A 270 -22.98 41.98 35.27
C GLY A 270 -23.16 42.33 33.79
N GLU A 271 -24.06 43.27 33.52
CA GLU A 271 -24.63 43.68 32.23
C GLU A 271 -23.73 44.55 31.29
N GLU A 272 -24.11 44.52 30.01
CA GLU A 272 -24.09 45.57 28.97
C GLU A 272 -22.78 46.07 28.28
N ASP A 273 -22.85 45.99 26.93
CA ASP A 273 -22.28 46.81 25.84
C ASP A 273 -20.82 47.31 25.90
N ASP A 274 -20.04 46.96 24.86
CA ASP A 274 -19.64 47.93 23.82
C ASP A 274 -18.93 47.25 22.64
N GLU A 275 -19.21 47.77 21.44
CA GLU A 275 -18.63 47.43 20.15
C GLU A 275 -17.12 47.74 20.10
N GLU A 276 -16.31 46.85 19.50
CA GLU A 276 -15.14 47.28 18.72
C GLU A 276 -14.75 46.20 17.68
N ASP A 277 -15.11 46.50 16.43
CA ASP A 277 -14.66 45.83 15.20
C ASP A 277 -13.17 46.14 14.98
N GLU A 278 -12.28 45.40 15.64
CA GLU A 278 -10.84 45.42 15.35
C GLU A 278 -10.44 44.25 14.43
N GLY A 279 -10.54 44.54 13.14
CA GLY A 279 -9.54 44.23 12.12
C GLY A 279 -8.77 42.90 12.25
N LEU A 280 -9.18 41.94 11.42
CA LEU A 280 -8.38 40.80 10.92
C LEU A 280 -7.16 41.25 10.07
N ALA A 281 -6.45 42.30 10.49
CA ALA A 281 -5.30 42.87 9.82
C ALA A 281 -4.04 42.52 10.61
N GLY A 282 -3.58 41.27 10.51
CA GLY A 282 -2.32 40.86 11.14
C GLY A 282 -1.99 39.38 11.13
N GLN A 283 -2.96 38.49 10.88
CA GLN A 283 -2.68 37.06 10.82
C GLN A 283 -2.02 36.71 9.48
N LEU A 284 -0.77 36.23 9.55
CA LEU A 284 -0.11 35.65 8.39
C LEU A 284 -0.84 34.36 8.03
N LEU A 285 -0.93 34.06 6.73
CA LEU A 285 -1.53 32.81 6.24
C LEU A 285 -0.86 31.56 6.85
N SER A 286 0.39 31.67 7.31
CA SER A 286 1.08 30.63 8.06
C SER A 286 0.42 30.30 9.40
N ASP A 287 -0.13 31.30 10.08
CA ASP A 287 -0.65 31.16 11.44
C ASP A 287 -2.03 30.50 11.42
N LEU A 288 -2.83 30.78 10.37
CA LEU A 288 -4.10 30.10 10.09
C LEU A 288 -3.91 28.64 9.66
N ILE A 289 -2.79 28.32 8.99
CA ILE A 289 -2.44 26.93 8.63
C ILE A 289 -1.90 26.19 9.86
N ALA A 290 -1.12 26.84 10.71
CA ALA A 290 -0.63 26.26 11.96
C ALA A 290 -1.75 26.05 13.00
N SER A 291 -2.80 26.87 12.98
CA SER A 291 -3.95 26.76 13.89
C SER A 291 -5.02 25.75 13.43
N ASN A 292 -4.73 24.90 12.45
CA ASN A 292 -5.69 23.91 11.94
C ASN A 292 -5.86 22.75 12.94
N LYS A 293 -6.41 23.07 14.13
CA LYS A 293 -6.88 22.19 15.20
C LYS A 293 -8.09 21.32 14.79
N TYR A 294 -8.26 21.07 13.49
CA TYR A 294 -9.32 20.22 12.94
C TYR A 294 -8.79 18.91 12.35
N ASP A 295 -7.51 18.56 12.56
CA ASP A 295 -6.90 17.37 11.96
C ASP A 295 -6.00 16.56 12.92
N ASP A 296 -5.94 16.92 14.21
CA ASP A 296 -4.99 16.29 15.16
C ASP A 296 -5.55 15.03 15.84
N ASP A 297 -6.86 14.80 15.79
CA ASP A 297 -7.49 13.56 16.29
C ASP A 297 -7.51 12.42 15.23
N TYR A 298 -6.96 12.65 14.02
CA TYR A 298 -6.97 11.63 12.94
C TYR A 298 -5.73 10.72 12.94
N TYR A 299 -4.68 11.08 13.68
CA TYR A 299 -3.40 10.34 13.72
C TYR A 299 -3.17 9.54 15.01
N GLU A 300 -4.11 9.57 15.96
CA GLU A 300 -4.02 8.75 17.18
C GLU A 300 -4.54 7.31 16.99
N ASP A 301 -5.18 6.98 15.87
CA ASP A 301 -5.77 5.66 15.60
C ASP A 301 -4.91 4.81 14.63
N ASP A 302 -3.59 4.83 14.87
CA ASP A 302 -2.56 4.19 14.06
C ASP A 302 -2.23 2.76 14.58
N GLU A 303 -3.10 2.19 15.42
CA GLU A 303 -3.04 0.80 15.85
C GLU A 303 -3.73 -0.09 14.80
N GLU A 304 -3.04 -1.13 14.37
CA GLU A 304 -3.57 -2.07 13.36
C GLU A 304 -4.62 -2.97 14.02
N ASP A 305 -5.88 -2.77 13.69
CA ASP A 305 -6.99 -3.56 14.22
C ASP A 305 -7.25 -4.86 13.45
N ASP A 306 -6.65 -5.06 12.27
CA ASP A 306 -6.90 -6.26 11.49
C ASP A 306 -6.27 -7.50 12.16
N PRO A 307 -7.08 -8.48 12.62
CA PRO A 307 -6.57 -9.67 13.28
C PRO A 307 -5.71 -10.54 12.36
N ASP A 308 -5.82 -10.41 11.05
CA ASP A 308 -4.95 -11.11 10.10
C ASP A 308 -3.57 -10.47 10.04
N ALA A 309 -3.50 -9.14 10.02
CA ALA A 309 -2.24 -8.38 10.04
C ALA A 309 -1.48 -8.61 11.34
N LEU A 310 -2.17 -8.54 12.49
CA LEU A 310 -1.58 -8.76 13.82
C LEU A 310 -0.98 -10.17 14.00
N LYS A 311 -1.51 -11.17 13.29
CA LYS A 311 -1.00 -12.55 13.30
C LYS A 311 0.21 -12.75 12.39
N ASP A 312 0.40 -11.88 11.40
CA ASP A 312 1.53 -11.99 10.48
C ASP A 312 2.84 -11.59 11.19
N PRO A 313 3.88 -12.44 11.19
CA PRO A 313 5.17 -12.11 11.78
C PRO A 313 5.81 -10.82 11.23
N ILE A 314 5.47 -10.41 10.01
CA ILE A 314 5.95 -9.17 9.39
C ILE A 314 5.49 -7.94 10.17
N TYR A 315 4.31 -7.98 10.80
CA TYR A 315 3.79 -6.87 11.59
C TYR A 315 4.73 -6.50 12.75
N GLN A 316 5.36 -7.50 13.36
CA GLN A 316 6.28 -7.34 14.49
C GLN A 316 7.69 -6.86 14.09
N ILE A 317 7.98 -6.73 12.79
CA ILE A 317 9.28 -6.25 12.32
C ILE A 317 9.41 -4.76 12.64
N ASP A 318 10.51 -4.38 13.29
CA ASP A 318 10.99 -3.00 13.30
C ASP A 318 11.52 -2.68 11.90
N LEU A 319 10.73 -1.93 11.14
CA LEU A 319 11.03 -1.63 9.74
C LEU A 319 12.31 -0.79 9.63
N GLN A 320 12.56 0.16 10.54
CA GLN A 320 13.75 1.00 10.48
C GLN A 320 15.02 0.16 10.66
N ALA A 321 15.03 -0.69 11.68
CA ALA A 321 16.15 -1.58 11.96
C ALA A 321 16.37 -2.56 10.80
N TYR A 322 15.30 -3.19 10.30
CA TYR A 322 15.38 -4.13 9.18
C TYR A 322 15.96 -3.48 7.92
N LEU A 323 15.49 -2.29 7.54
CA LEU A 323 15.97 -1.60 6.34
C LEU A 323 17.40 -1.10 6.49
N THR A 324 17.78 -0.63 7.67
CA THR A 324 19.15 -0.20 7.98
C THR A 324 20.12 -1.38 7.86
N ASP A 325 19.77 -2.53 8.44
CA ASP A 325 20.57 -3.75 8.34
C ASP A 325 20.67 -4.25 6.90
N PHE A 326 19.56 -4.26 6.17
CA PHE A 326 19.51 -4.67 4.77
C PHE A 326 20.40 -3.79 3.89
N LEU A 327 20.29 -2.47 3.99
CA LEU A 327 21.08 -1.52 3.20
C LEU A 327 22.56 -1.58 3.57
N THR A 328 22.90 -1.77 4.85
CA THR A 328 24.27 -1.93 5.32
C THR A 328 24.92 -3.18 4.74
N GLN A 329 24.21 -4.31 4.74
CA GLN A 329 24.67 -5.55 4.11
C GLN A 329 24.77 -5.40 2.59
N PHE A 330 23.81 -4.72 1.96
CA PHE A 330 23.80 -4.48 0.53
C PHE A 330 24.99 -3.63 0.07
N ALA A 331 25.35 -2.60 0.83
CA ALA A 331 26.49 -1.72 0.52
C ALA A 331 27.85 -2.45 0.49
N GLN A 332 27.96 -3.61 1.17
CA GLN A 332 29.16 -4.44 1.16
C GLN A 332 29.28 -5.32 -0.09
N GLN A 333 28.23 -5.43 -0.91
CA GLN A 333 28.24 -6.26 -2.11
C GLN A 333 29.03 -5.59 -3.25
N PRO A 334 29.74 -6.35 -4.10
CA PRO A 334 30.53 -5.77 -5.21
C PRO A 334 29.70 -4.95 -6.21
N CYS A 335 28.43 -5.32 -6.40
CA CYS A 335 27.51 -4.65 -7.32
C CYS A 335 27.08 -3.27 -6.81
N TYR A 336 27.23 -2.96 -5.51
CA TYR A 336 26.78 -1.69 -4.93
C TYR A 336 27.33 -0.45 -5.64
N SER A 337 28.58 -0.51 -6.11
CA SER A 337 29.19 0.59 -6.87
C SER A 337 28.35 1.01 -8.08
N MET A 338 27.76 0.05 -8.80
CA MET A 338 26.88 0.33 -9.93
C MET A 338 25.57 0.99 -9.46
N PHE A 339 24.97 0.52 -8.36
CA PHE A 339 23.73 1.07 -7.81
C PHE A 339 23.93 2.49 -7.26
N SER A 340 25.02 2.73 -6.52
CA SER A 340 25.36 4.02 -5.94
C SER A 340 25.50 5.13 -6.99
N SER A 341 25.90 4.78 -8.22
CA SER A 341 26.04 5.74 -9.32
C SER A 341 24.70 6.33 -9.78
N HIS A 342 23.60 5.62 -9.54
CA HIS A 342 22.25 6.06 -9.86
C HIS A 342 21.60 6.92 -8.77
N LEU A 343 22.24 7.05 -7.58
CA LEU A 343 21.63 7.76 -6.46
C LEU A 343 21.66 9.28 -6.63
N ASN A 344 20.53 9.92 -6.34
CA ASN A 344 20.41 11.36 -6.24
C ASN A 344 20.95 11.87 -4.88
N ASN A 345 20.99 13.19 -4.69
CA ASN A 345 21.58 13.78 -3.49
C ASN A 345 20.79 13.46 -2.20
N ALA A 346 19.46 13.44 -2.26
CA ALA A 346 18.61 13.14 -1.11
C ALA A 346 18.80 11.69 -0.66
N GLU A 347 18.79 10.75 -1.60
CA GLU A 347 19.01 9.32 -1.30
C GLU A 347 20.41 9.07 -0.71
N ARG A 348 21.43 9.78 -1.20
CA ARG A 348 22.79 9.73 -0.61
C ARG A 348 22.81 10.27 0.81
N GLN A 349 22.06 11.33 1.11
CA GLN A 349 21.95 11.89 2.46
C GLN A 349 21.25 10.91 3.41
N THR A 350 20.19 10.23 2.96
CA THR A 350 19.52 9.17 3.73
C THR A 350 20.48 8.01 4.03
N LEU A 351 21.33 7.60 3.08
CA LEU A 351 22.34 6.57 3.35
C LEU A 351 23.44 7.06 4.32
N GLN A 352 23.87 8.32 4.20
CA GLN A 352 24.85 8.90 5.11
C GLN A 352 24.33 8.98 6.56
N SER A 353 23.03 9.19 6.76
CA SER A 353 22.45 9.26 8.11
C SER A 353 22.52 7.92 8.86
N ILE A 354 22.59 6.80 8.13
CA ILE A 354 22.83 5.46 8.68
C ILE A 354 24.29 5.00 8.59
N GLY A 355 25.20 5.89 8.16
CA GLY A 355 26.64 5.65 8.13
C GLY A 355 27.20 5.01 6.85
N LEU A 356 26.48 5.11 5.72
CA LEU A 356 26.88 4.58 4.41
C LEU A 356 27.34 5.62 3.39
#